data_AF-A0A7J6TH96-F1
#
_entry.id   AF-A0A7J6TH96-F1
#
_cell.length_a   1.000
_cell.length_b   1.000
_cell.length_c   1.000
_cell.angle_alpha   90.00
_cell.angle_beta   90.00
_cell.angle_gamma   90.00
#
_symmetry.space_group_name_H-M   'P 1'
#
loop_
_entity.id
_entity.type
_entity.pdbx_description
1 polymer ?
#
loop_
_entity_poly.entity_id
_entity_poly.type
_entity_poly.pdbx_seq_one_letter_code
_entity_poly.pdbx_strand_id
1 'polypeptide(L)' 'VSSVQGKFGQGGRSAYAAAKHAQLGYFDSLRAEMEAGGIGRVTVCLPGYINTEHSENAMLSDGSRSGLHDRNAAAGASPE' A
#
# COMPACT_ATOMS: atom_id res chain seq x y z
N VAL A 1 -5.54 -3.84 -2.11
CA VAL A 1 -5.23 -2.69 -1.23
C VAL A 1 -3.91 -2.05 -1.70
N SER A 2 -3.94 -0.75 -1.99
CA SER A 2 -2.76 0.03 -2.42
C SER A 2 -2.31 0.98 -1.28
N SER A 3 -1.98 2.24 -1.57
CA SER A 3 -1.60 3.29 -0.63
C SER A 3 -1.85 4.66 -1.29
N VAL A 4 -1.99 5.72 -0.48
CA VAL A 4 -1.92 7.10 -0.98
C VAL A 4 -0.65 7.38 -1.79
N GLN A 5 0.46 6.66 -1.52
CA GLN A 5 1.70 6.74 -2.30
C GLN A 5 1.61 6.09 -3.70
N GLY A 6 0.47 5.48 -4.04
CA GLY A 6 0.14 5.12 -5.41
C GLY A 6 -0.30 6.31 -6.27
N LYS A 7 -0.54 7.47 -5.66
CA LYS A 7 -0.94 8.71 -6.36
C LYS A 7 0.15 9.78 -6.39
N PHE A 8 1.12 9.72 -5.48
CA PHE A 8 2.23 10.66 -5.39
C PHE A 8 3.47 10.00 -4.75
N GLY A 9 4.65 10.55 -5.02
CA GLY A 9 5.91 10.04 -4.49
C GLY A 9 6.27 10.61 -3.11
N GLN A 10 7.00 9.81 -2.32
CA GLN A 10 7.67 10.24 -1.10
C GLN A 10 9.16 9.91 -1.21
N GLY A 11 10.02 10.87 -0.85
CA GLY A 11 11.47 10.66 -0.81
C GLY A 11 11.85 9.45 0.06
N GLY A 12 12.83 8.67 -0.38
CA GLY A 12 13.26 7.44 0.30
C GLY A 12 12.33 6.23 0.13
N ARG A 13 11.26 6.35 -0.65
CA ARG A 13 10.28 5.27 -0.87
C ARG A 13 9.99 4.99 -2.35
N SER A 14 10.97 5.20 -3.23
CA SER A 14 10.80 5.07 -4.69
C SER A 14 10.27 3.69 -5.10
N ALA A 15 10.86 2.60 -4.60
CA ALA A 15 10.42 1.24 -4.91
C ALA A 15 8.99 0.97 -4.41
N TYR A 16 8.65 1.46 -3.22
CA TYR A 16 7.30 1.35 -2.66
C TYR A 16 6.28 2.13 -3.51
N ALA A 17 6.57 3.39 -3.83
CA ALA A 17 5.70 4.22 -4.66
C ALA A 17 5.49 3.61 -6.06
N ALA A 18 6.56 3.09 -6.68
CA ALA A 18 6.47 2.39 -7.97
C ALA A 18 5.54 1.17 -7.89
N ALA A 19 5.70 0.31 -6.88
CA ALA A 19 4.83 -0.84 -6.66
C ALA A 19 3.37 -0.41 -6.44
N LYS A 20 3.12 0.68 -5.71
CA LYS A 20 1.77 1.19 -5.45
C LYS A 20 1.10 1.81 -6.67
N HIS A 21 1.86 2.46 -7.56
CA HIS A 21 1.36 2.91 -8.88
C HIS A 21 1.03 1.71 -9.78
N ALA A 22 1.91 0.70 -9.82
CA ALA A 22 1.69 -0.52 -10.58
C ALA A 22 0.41 -1.25 -10.14
N GLN A 23 0.14 -1.29 -8.83
CA GLN A 23 -1.12 -1.82 -8.30
C GLN A 23 -2.35 -1.07 -8.85
N LEU A 24 -2.31 0.27 -8.96
CA LEU A 24 -3.44 1.03 -9.51
C LEU A 24 -3.68 0.68 -10.98
N GLY A 25 -2.64 0.70 -11.81
CA GLY A 25 -2.75 0.33 -13.23
C GLY A 25 -3.25 -1.10 -13.42
N TYR A 26 -2.73 -2.04 -12.63
CA TYR A 26 -3.19 -3.44 -12.64
C TYR A 26 -4.70 -3.55 -12.36
N PHE A 27 -5.19 -2.90 -11.31
CA PHE A 27 -6.61 -3.00 -10.94
C PHE A 27 -7.53 -2.22 -11.88
N ASP A 28 -7.04 -1.18 -12.56
CA ASP A 28 -7.78 -0.51 -13.63
C ASP A 28 -7.94 -1.43 -14.84
N SER A 29 -6.88 -2.13 -15.26
CA SER A 29 -6.97 -3.17 -16.30
C SER A 29 -7.91 -4.29 -15.89
N LEU A 30 -7.75 -4.83 -14.68
CA LEU A 30 -8.62 -5.88 -14.16
C LEU A 30 -10.08 -5.47 -14.17
N ARG A 31 -10.40 -4.24 -13.74
CA ARG A 31 -11.77 -3.73 -13.76
C ARG A 31 -12.37 -3.76 -15.17
N ALA A 32 -11.61 -3.37 -16.18
CA ALA A 32 -12.06 -3.39 -17.58
C ALA A 32 -12.25 -4.82 -18.10
N GLU A 33 -11.35 -5.75 -17.76
CA GLU A 33 -11.45 -7.16 -18.17
C GLU A 33 -12.66 -7.85 -17.54
N MET A 34 -12.93 -7.55 -16.27
CA MET A 34 -13.96 -8.22 -15.48
C MET A 34 -15.39 -7.74 -15.81
N GLU A 35 -15.53 -6.61 -16.50
CA GLU A 35 -16.82 -6.06 -16.95
C GLU A 35 -17.58 -7.07 -17.83
N ALA A 36 -16.89 -7.74 -18.75
CA ALA A 36 -17.47 -8.76 -19.62
C ALA A 36 -17.90 -10.03 -18.86
N GLY A 37 -17.31 -10.29 -17.69
CA GLY A 37 -17.59 -11.46 -16.84
C GLY A 37 -18.73 -11.25 -15.84
N GLY A 38 -19.41 -10.10 -15.87
CA GLY A 38 -20.50 -9.78 -14.95
C GLY A 38 -20.06 -9.42 -13.53
N ILE A 39 -18.75 -9.22 -13.29
CA ILE A 39 -18.25 -8.72 -12.02
C ILE A 39 -18.40 -7.19 -12.01
N GLY A 40 -19.45 -6.71 -11.33
CA GLY A 40 -19.84 -5.30 -11.40
C GLY A 40 -18.93 -4.30 -10.67
N ARG A 41 -17.94 -4.75 -9.87
CA ARG A 41 -17.07 -3.83 -9.13
C ARG A 41 -15.71 -4.41 -8.79
N VAL A 42 -14.67 -3.65 -9.13
CA VAL A 42 -13.31 -3.79 -8.58
C VAL A 42 -13.00 -2.49 -7.83
N THR A 43 -12.63 -2.60 -6.56
CA THR A 43 -12.33 -1.44 -5.70
C THR A 43 -10.91 -1.53 -5.19
N VAL A 44 -10.16 -0.43 -5.28
CA VAL A 44 -8.84 -0.31 -4.66
C VAL A 44 -8.90 0.71 -3.54
N CYS A 45 -8.65 0.27 -2.31
CA CYS A 45 -8.48 1.17 -1.17
C CYS A 45 -7.05 1.70 -1.12
N LEU A 46 -6.90 3.00 -0.87
CA LEU A 46 -5.59 3.69 -0.76
C LEU A 46 -5.48 4.29 0.65
N PRO A 47 -5.06 3.50 1.66
CA PRO A 47 -4.87 4.00 3.01
C PRO A 47 -3.75 5.05 3.08
N GLY A 48 -3.93 5.99 4.01
CA GLY A 48 -2.86 6.83 4.55
C GLY A 48 -2.02 6.06 5.57
N TYR A 49 -1.54 6.75 6.60
CA TYR A 49 -0.90 6.08 7.74
C TYR A 49 -1.95 5.41 8.63
N ILE A 50 -1.73 4.14 8.94
CA ILE A 50 -2.57 3.32 9.83
C ILE A 50 -1.64 2.74 10.91
N ASN A 51 -2.08 2.77 12.16
CA ASN A 51 -1.33 2.26 13.30
C ASN A 51 -1.33 0.74 13.30
N THR A 52 -0.36 0.16 12.59
CA THR A 52 -0.16 -1.28 12.46
C THR A 52 1.30 -1.63 12.69
N GLU A 53 1.57 -2.90 13.02
CA GLU A 53 2.92 -3.44 13.20
C GLU A 53 3.71 -3.60 11.88
N HIS A 54 3.27 -2.98 10.77
CA HIS A 54 3.91 -3.13 9.46
C HIS A 54 5.38 -2.67 9.48
N SER A 55 5.66 -1.57 10.18
CA SER A 55 7.02 -1.01 10.29
C SER A 55 7.92 -1.84 11.22
N GLU A 56 7.37 -2.36 12.31
CA GLU A 56 8.08 -3.23 13.25
C GLU A 56 8.49 -4.56 12.60
N ASN A 57 7.60 -5.11 11.76
CA ASN A 57 7.82 -6.35 11.02
C ASN A 57 8.59 -6.17 9.71
N ALA A 58 9.02 -4.95 9.36
CA ALA A 58 9.82 -4.73 8.16
C ALA A 58 11.18 -5.41 8.28
N MET A 59 11.65 -6.03 7.20
CA MET A 59 12.94 -6.73 7.17
C MET A 59 14.07 -5.77 6.78
N LEU A 60 15.16 -5.82 7.53
CA LEU A 60 16.41 -5.11 7.21
C LEU A 60 17.21 -5.89 6.16
N SER A 61 18.29 -5.28 5.65
CA SER A 61 19.13 -5.88 4.61
C SER A 61 19.81 -7.18 5.04
N ASP A 62 19.97 -7.42 6.34
CA ASP A 62 20.52 -8.64 6.93
C ASP A 62 19.45 -9.70 7.23
N GLY A 63 18.18 -9.42 6.92
CA GLY A 63 17.05 -10.32 7.17
C GLY A 63 16.50 -10.27 8.60
N SER A 64 17.05 -9.44 9.48
CA SER A 64 16.48 -9.20 10.81
C SER A 64 15.24 -8.29 10.72
N ARG A 65 14.36 -8.37 11.73
CA ARG A 65 13.21 -7.45 11.84
C ARG A 65 13.70 -6.10 12.33
N SER A 66 13.13 -5.03 11.77
CA SER A 66 13.37 -3.65 12.16
C SER A 66 13.08 -3.43 13.65
N GLY A 67 11.93 -3.92 14.15
CA GLY A 67 11.48 -3.70 15.52
C GLY A 67 11.14 -2.23 15.85
N LEU A 68 11.23 -1.34 14.86
CA LEU A 68 10.95 0.08 15.02
C LEU A 68 9.50 0.38 14.63
N HIS A 69 8.74 0.91 15.57
CA HIS A 69 7.41 1.45 15.28
C HIS A 69 7.53 2.83 14.65
N ASP A 70 7.18 2.94 13.37
CA ASP A 70 7.24 4.19 12.61
C ASP A 70 6.32 5.24 13.25
N ARG A 71 6.85 6.44 13.49
CA ARG A 71 6.10 7.53 14.14
C ARG A 71 4.86 7.96 13.35
N ASN A 72 4.92 7.92 12.01
CA ASN A 72 3.77 8.29 11.20
C ASN A 72 2.69 7.21 11.27
N ALA A 73 3.09 5.92 11.28
CA ALA A 73 2.17 4.82 11.53
C ALA A 73 1.54 4.92 12.92
N ALA A 74 2.32 5.19 13.97
CA ALA A 74 1.83 5.36 15.34
C ALA A 74 0.82 6.52 15.48
N ALA A 75 1.02 7.61 14.73
CA ALA A 75 0.10 8.75 14.64
C ALA A 75 -1.03 8.56 13.60
N GLY A 76 -1.08 7.39 12.97
CA GLY A 76 -2.07 7.04 11.95
C GLY A 76 -3.44 6.72 12.53
N ALA A 77 -4.40 6.45 11.64
CA ALA A 77 -5.72 5.99 12.06
C ALA A 77 -5.64 4.62 12.75
N SER A 78 -6.61 4.35 13.64
CA SER A 78 -6.75 3.02 14.22
C SER A 78 -7.07 1.99 13.12
N PRO A 79 -6.58 0.74 13.28
CA PRO A 79 -6.82 -0.33 12.33
C PRO A 79 -8.23 -0.93 12.40
N GLU A 80 -9.02 -0.59 13.43
CA GLU A 80 -10.44 -0.95 13.62
C GLU A 80 -11.41 -0.03 12.87
#